data_AF-A0A0M2RHP7-F1
#
_entry.id   AF-A0A0M2RHP7-F1
#
_cell.length_a   1.000
_cell.length_b   1.000
_cell.length_c   1.000
_cell.angle_alpha   90.00
_cell.angle_beta   90.00
_cell.angle_gamma   90.00
#
_symmetry.space_group_name_H-M   'P 1'
#
loop_
_entity.id
_entity.type
_entity.pdbx_description
1 polymer ?
#
loop_
_entity_poly.entity_id
_entity_poly.type
_entity_poly.pdbx_seq_one_letter_code
_entity_poly.pdbx_strand_id
1 'polypeptide(L)'
;MNHNGHPFSRRRLLAGAAAASAVTVTGVATAPTAAAAPTHRSTTPLVARDRIGSAALHAPDGTASQGRFQPDFHDRLAAWLAFWSANSPRAWSAPVQVLGTVDAAGDAFVLHAVRYRRDDELHDGFAAARADGTRWAALASLHHHFPTVAVLPGGAVRVVDGPAGFTGSAAQVDFAVGACRELWGEAGAGVSRWQEYAARPLARAGQRGDVASRAGWATFTRLSLRRGLGTESYA
;
A
#
# COMPACT_ATOMS: atom_id res chain seq x y z
N MET A 1 -38.10 -1.70 -20.55
CA MET A 1 -37.42 -0.84 -21.54
C MET A 1 -37.07 0.49 -20.87
N ASN A 2 -35.95 1.10 -21.29
CA ASN A 2 -35.44 2.36 -20.73
C ASN A 2 -36.37 3.55 -21.04
N HIS A 3 -36.26 4.66 -20.31
CA HIS A 3 -35.52 5.86 -20.77
C HIS A 3 -35.40 6.93 -19.66
N ASN A 4 -34.25 7.63 -19.67
CA ASN A 4 -33.92 8.73 -18.76
C ASN A 4 -34.62 10.05 -19.16
N GLY A 5 -34.72 11.00 -18.22
CA GLY A 5 -35.13 12.37 -18.53
C GLY A 5 -34.98 13.34 -17.35
N HIS A 6 -33.79 13.93 -17.16
CA HIS A 6 -33.64 15.14 -16.33
C HIS A 6 -34.33 16.33 -17.01
N PRO A 7 -34.71 17.35 -16.21
CA PRO A 7 -34.31 18.71 -16.58
C PRO A 7 -33.75 19.50 -15.38
N PHE A 8 -32.45 19.74 -15.38
CA PHE A 8 -31.86 20.82 -14.56
C PHE A 8 -32.14 22.17 -15.24
N SER A 9 -32.61 23.17 -14.48
CA SER A 9 -32.95 24.49 -15.03
C SER A 9 -32.34 25.65 -14.24
N ARG A 10 -31.40 26.33 -14.94
CA ARG A 10 -31.15 27.79 -14.95
C ARG A 10 -30.53 28.53 -13.73
N ARG A 11 -29.28 28.95 -13.99
CA ARG A 11 -28.75 30.35 -14.02
C ARG A 11 -28.65 31.18 -12.72
N ARG A 12 -27.39 31.54 -12.39
CA ARG A 12 -26.79 32.91 -12.47
C ARG A 12 -25.25 32.77 -12.22
N LEU A 13 -24.26 33.28 -12.97
CA LEU A 13 -23.97 34.63 -13.55
C LEU A 13 -23.97 35.73 -12.45
N LEU A 14 -22.94 36.51 -12.09
CA LEU A 14 -21.74 37.14 -12.72
C LEU A 14 -20.70 37.44 -11.58
N ALA A 15 -19.46 37.97 -11.73
CA ALA A 15 -18.43 38.09 -12.78
C ALA A 15 -17.13 38.74 -12.17
N GLY A 16 -16.05 38.90 -12.94
CA GLY A 16 -14.82 39.66 -12.58
C GLY A 16 -13.54 38.81 -12.69
N ALA A 17 -12.70 38.94 -13.72
CA ALA A 17 -11.70 40.00 -13.96
C ALA A 17 -10.48 39.90 -13.01
N ALA A 18 -9.22 40.05 -13.41
CA ALA A 18 -8.51 40.17 -14.68
C ALA A 18 -7.01 40.35 -14.33
N ALA A 19 -6.14 40.42 -15.35
CA ALA A 19 -4.72 40.85 -15.33
C ALA A 19 -3.68 39.71 -15.36
N ALA A 20 -3.25 39.39 -16.59
CA ALA A 20 -1.89 38.92 -16.83
C ALA A 20 -0.98 40.15 -16.95
N SER A 21 0.12 40.18 -16.21
CA SER A 21 1.28 41.03 -16.48
C SER A 21 2.55 40.26 -16.13
N ALA A 22 3.44 40.13 -17.10
CA ALA A 22 4.72 39.47 -16.92
C ALA A 22 5.71 40.38 -16.19
N VAL A 23 6.54 39.81 -15.32
CA VAL A 23 7.79 40.44 -14.88
C VAL A 23 8.93 39.60 -15.43
N THR A 24 9.55 40.09 -16.50
CA THR A 24 10.82 39.55 -17.01
C THR A 24 11.95 39.92 -16.08
N VAL A 25 12.34 38.99 -15.20
CA VAL A 25 13.64 39.06 -14.52
C VAL A 25 14.62 38.18 -15.29
N THR A 26 15.52 38.82 -16.05
CA THR A 26 16.70 38.19 -16.66
C THR A 26 17.75 37.85 -15.60
N GLY A 27 17.45 36.85 -14.77
CA GLY A 27 18.44 36.18 -13.94
C GLY A 27 19.00 34.96 -14.67
N VAL A 28 20.31 34.90 -14.88
CA VAL A 28 20.99 33.68 -15.35
C VAL A 28 21.00 32.66 -14.20
N ALA A 29 19.87 31.99 -14.01
CA ALA A 29 19.79 30.83 -13.14
C ALA A 29 20.38 29.63 -13.91
N THR A 30 21.63 29.28 -13.61
CA THR A 30 22.14 27.95 -13.96
C THR A 30 21.23 26.93 -13.28
N ALA A 31 20.40 26.26 -14.07
CA ALA A 31 19.57 25.17 -13.57
C ALA A 31 20.48 24.18 -12.86
N PRO A 32 20.19 23.80 -11.60
CA PRO A 32 20.86 22.67 -11.01
C PRO A 32 20.44 21.46 -11.83
N THR A 33 21.31 21.01 -12.73
CA THR A 33 21.21 19.68 -13.32
C THR A 33 21.10 18.73 -12.15
N ALA A 34 19.91 18.20 -11.92
CA ALA A 34 19.70 17.18 -10.90
C ALA A 34 20.55 15.99 -11.37
N ALA A 35 21.76 15.89 -10.80
CA ALA A 35 22.58 14.71 -10.96
C ALA A 35 21.73 13.57 -10.43
N ALA A 36 21.19 12.76 -11.34
CA ALA A 36 20.60 11.50 -10.99
C ALA A 36 21.71 10.73 -10.29
N ALA A 37 21.68 10.71 -8.96
CA ALA A 37 22.61 9.92 -8.18
C ALA A 37 22.53 8.52 -8.78
N PRO A 38 23.65 7.92 -9.21
CA PRO A 38 23.60 6.57 -9.74
C PRO A 38 22.97 5.73 -8.65
N THR A 39 21.81 5.14 -8.95
CA THR A 39 21.28 4.07 -8.12
C THR A 39 22.38 3.02 -8.13
N HIS A 40 23.12 2.93 -7.03
CA HIS A 40 24.12 1.89 -6.82
C HIS A 40 23.34 0.59 -6.82
N ARG A 41 23.21 0.02 -8.03
CA ARG A 41 22.62 -1.29 -8.24
C ARG A 41 23.65 -2.25 -7.71
N SER A 42 23.57 -2.50 -6.41
CA SER A 42 24.54 -3.31 -5.67
C SER A 42 24.75 -4.59 -6.45
N THR A 43 25.99 -4.88 -6.79
CA THR A 43 26.41 -6.11 -7.50
C THR A 43 26.34 -7.34 -6.59
N THR A 44 25.54 -7.25 -5.53
CA THR A 44 25.23 -8.33 -4.60
C THR A 44 24.56 -9.47 -5.37
N PRO A 45 25.09 -10.70 -5.27
CA PRO A 45 24.51 -11.84 -5.99
C PRO A 45 23.12 -12.17 -5.42
N LEU A 46 22.17 -12.45 -6.32
CA LEU A 46 20.81 -12.82 -5.93
C LEU A 46 20.80 -14.16 -5.18
N VAL A 47 20.11 -14.18 -4.04
CA VAL A 47 19.95 -15.36 -3.18
C VAL A 47 18.74 -16.17 -3.64
N ALA A 48 18.93 -17.47 -3.86
CA ALA A 48 17.84 -18.40 -4.12
C ALA A 48 17.09 -18.73 -2.82
N ARG A 49 15.76 -18.58 -2.80
CA ARG A 49 14.90 -18.84 -1.63
C ARG A 49 13.58 -19.49 -2.04
N ASP A 50 13.23 -20.58 -1.37
CA ASP A 50 11.96 -21.31 -1.45
C ASP A 50 10.91 -20.79 -0.45
N ARG A 51 11.24 -19.77 0.35
CA ARG A 51 10.43 -19.26 1.47
C ARG A 51 10.52 -17.76 1.62
N ILE A 52 9.50 -17.17 2.23
CA ILE A 52 9.51 -15.82 2.80
C ILE A 52 9.22 -15.97 4.29
N GLY A 53 10.18 -15.61 5.15
CA GLY A 53 10.13 -15.98 6.57
C GLY A 53 9.95 -17.49 6.74
N SER A 54 8.89 -17.90 7.46
CA SER A 54 8.53 -19.32 7.66
C SER A 54 7.70 -19.91 6.51
N ALA A 55 7.06 -19.10 5.67
CA ALA A 55 6.08 -19.55 4.68
C ALA A 55 6.76 -20.03 3.39
N ALA A 56 6.25 -21.14 2.82
CA ALA A 56 6.69 -21.63 1.52
C ALA A 56 6.27 -20.67 0.40
N LEU A 57 7.17 -20.44 -0.56
CA LEU A 57 6.90 -19.69 -1.76
C LEU A 57 6.28 -20.61 -2.81
N HIS A 58 5.14 -20.19 -3.34
CA HIS A 58 4.46 -20.86 -4.44
C HIS A 58 4.27 -19.89 -5.61
N ALA A 59 4.30 -20.41 -6.83
CA ALA A 59 3.89 -19.66 -8.01
C ALA A 59 2.36 -19.38 -7.97
N PRO A 60 1.84 -18.45 -8.79
CA PRO A 60 0.41 -18.12 -8.78
C PRO A 60 -0.55 -19.28 -9.11
N ASP A 61 -0.05 -20.33 -9.77
CA ASP A 61 -0.77 -21.58 -10.03
C ASP A 61 -0.81 -22.56 -8.83
N GLY A 62 -0.12 -22.21 -7.73
CA GLY A 62 -0.01 -23.04 -6.54
C GLY A 62 1.15 -24.05 -6.55
N THR A 63 1.95 -24.13 -7.61
CA THR A 63 3.15 -24.99 -7.64
C THR A 63 4.24 -24.45 -6.71
N ALA A 64 5.06 -25.33 -6.13
CA ALA A 64 6.18 -24.93 -5.29
C ALA A 64 7.23 -24.17 -6.13
N SER A 65 7.76 -23.07 -5.61
CA SER A 65 8.61 -22.15 -6.37
C SER A 65 9.85 -21.70 -5.58
N GLN A 66 10.91 -21.36 -6.31
CA GLN A 66 12.14 -20.80 -5.76
C GLN A 66 12.42 -19.45 -6.42
N GLY A 67 12.30 -18.38 -5.65
CA GLY A 67 12.60 -17.02 -6.09
C GLY A 67 14.09 -16.70 -6.00
N ARG A 68 14.55 -15.70 -6.75
CA ARG A 68 15.90 -15.14 -6.65
C ARG A 68 15.78 -13.68 -6.22
N PHE A 69 16.24 -13.37 -5.02
CA PHE A 69 16.01 -12.08 -4.37
C PHE A 69 17.32 -11.33 -4.13
N GLN A 70 17.26 -10.00 -4.10
CA GLN A 70 18.24 -9.19 -3.36
C GLN A 70 18.13 -9.53 -1.86
N PRO A 71 19.24 -9.68 -1.10
CA PRO A 71 19.18 -10.08 0.31
C PRO A 71 18.30 -9.15 1.15
N ASP A 72 18.55 -7.85 1.09
CA ASP A 72 17.87 -6.82 1.90
C ASP A 72 16.35 -6.79 1.61
N PHE A 73 15.96 -7.03 0.36
CA PHE A 73 14.56 -7.13 -0.04
C PHE A 73 13.89 -8.41 0.50
N HIS A 74 14.61 -9.53 0.50
CA HIS A 74 14.13 -10.79 1.09
C HIS A 74 13.92 -10.66 2.60
N ASP A 75 14.87 -10.03 3.30
CA ASP A 75 14.76 -9.74 4.73
C ASP A 75 13.60 -8.78 5.03
N ARG A 76 13.37 -7.77 4.17
CA ARG A 76 12.22 -6.86 4.27
C ARG A 76 10.88 -7.58 4.04
N LEU A 77 10.81 -8.52 3.09
CA LEU A 77 9.64 -9.38 2.88
C LEU A 77 9.39 -10.32 4.08
N ALA A 78 10.44 -10.87 4.68
CA ALA A 78 10.32 -11.69 5.89
C ALA A 78 9.80 -10.85 7.09
N ALA A 79 10.32 -9.63 7.27
CA ALA A 79 9.85 -8.69 8.28
C ALA A 79 8.38 -8.27 8.05
N TRP A 80 7.99 -8.00 6.80
CA TRP A 80 6.60 -7.73 6.42
C TRP A 80 5.67 -8.90 6.80
N LEU A 81 6.05 -10.14 6.47
CA LEU A 81 5.22 -11.31 6.75
C LEU A 81 5.11 -11.59 8.26
N ALA A 82 6.19 -11.36 9.02
CA ALA A 82 6.16 -11.42 10.48
C ALA A 82 5.21 -10.35 11.07
N PHE A 83 5.24 -9.12 10.53
CA PHE A 83 4.31 -8.06 10.94
C PHE A 83 2.86 -8.38 10.60
N TRP A 84 2.58 -8.94 9.42
CA TRP A 84 1.26 -9.46 9.05
C TRP A 84 0.77 -10.51 10.05
N SER A 85 1.62 -11.50 10.34
CA SER A 85 1.31 -12.56 11.31
C SER A 85 1.03 -12.01 12.70
N ALA A 86 1.82 -11.03 13.18
CA ALA A 86 1.68 -10.44 14.51
C ALA A 86 0.39 -9.60 14.69
N ASN A 87 -0.24 -9.18 13.59
CA ASN A 87 -1.51 -8.45 13.59
C ASN A 87 -2.71 -9.31 13.12
N SER A 88 -2.49 -10.59 12.79
CA SER A 88 -3.53 -11.52 12.36
C SER A 88 -4.36 -12.05 13.54
N PRO A 89 -5.61 -12.52 13.31
CA PRO A 89 -6.44 -13.11 14.35
C PRO A 89 -5.73 -14.29 15.04
N ARG A 90 -5.86 -14.40 16.37
CA ARG A 90 -5.18 -15.44 17.16
C ARG A 90 -5.57 -16.89 16.80
N ALA A 91 -6.70 -17.07 16.13
CA ALA A 91 -7.13 -18.37 15.61
C ALA A 91 -6.38 -18.79 14.33
N TRP A 92 -5.69 -17.85 13.66
CA TRP A 92 -4.89 -18.15 12.48
C TRP A 92 -3.50 -18.64 12.90
N SER A 93 -2.97 -19.65 12.21
CA SER A 93 -1.54 -19.95 12.28
C SER A 93 -0.71 -18.77 11.76
N ALA A 94 0.59 -18.79 12.03
CA ALA A 94 1.53 -18.02 11.22
C ALA A 94 1.37 -18.41 9.72
N PRO A 95 1.63 -17.50 8.76
CA PRO A 95 1.51 -17.82 7.34
C PRO A 95 2.35 -19.04 6.94
N VAL A 96 1.74 -19.93 6.16
CA VAL A 96 2.31 -21.21 5.71
C VAL A 96 2.67 -21.21 4.22
N GLN A 97 1.96 -20.43 3.41
CA GLN A 97 2.28 -20.22 2.00
C GLN A 97 2.14 -18.74 1.62
N VAL A 98 3.02 -18.27 0.75
CA VAL A 98 2.87 -17.02 0.00
C VAL A 98 2.87 -17.36 -1.48
N LEU A 99 1.82 -16.98 -2.20
CA LEU A 99 1.74 -17.15 -3.64
C LEU A 99 2.19 -15.84 -4.30
N GLY A 100 3.17 -15.92 -5.19
CA GLY A 100 3.66 -14.76 -5.92
C GLY A 100 4.86 -15.04 -6.82
N THR A 101 5.35 -13.98 -7.46
CA THR A 101 6.52 -14.04 -8.34
C THR A 101 7.53 -12.95 -7.99
N VAL A 102 8.81 -13.29 -8.07
CA VAL A 102 9.92 -12.31 -8.00
C VAL A 102 10.25 -11.89 -9.42
N ASP A 103 10.63 -10.63 -9.63
CA ASP A 103 11.13 -10.20 -10.93
C ASP A 103 12.60 -10.64 -11.17
N ALA A 104 13.09 -10.40 -12.39
CA ALA A 104 14.43 -10.82 -12.80
C ALA A 104 15.58 -10.06 -12.11
N ALA A 105 15.30 -8.87 -11.54
CA ALA A 105 16.27 -8.08 -10.79
C ALA A 105 16.34 -8.50 -9.31
N GLY A 106 15.31 -9.21 -8.82
CA GLY A 106 15.21 -9.67 -7.45
C GLY A 106 14.84 -8.55 -6.46
N ASP A 107 14.40 -7.39 -6.95
CA ASP A 107 14.08 -6.19 -6.15
C ASP A 107 12.59 -5.82 -6.16
N ALA A 108 11.76 -6.56 -6.92
CA ALA A 108 10.31 -6.49 -6.86
C ALA A 108 9.64 -7.85 -6.68
N PHE A 109 8.47 -7.85 -6.04
CA PHE A 109 7.65 -9.03 -5.79
C PHE A 109 6.19 -8.74 -6.14
N VAL A 110 5.53 -9.65 -6.83
CA VAL A 110 4.09 -9.60 -7.13
C VAL A 110 3.38 -10.61 -6.23
N LEU A 111 2.66 -10.10 -5.24
CA LEU A 111 1.88 -10.89 -4.29
C LEU A 111 0.50 -11.24 -4.88
N HIS A 112 0.19 -12.54 -4.91
CA HIS A 112 -1.11 -13.07 -5.32
C HIS A 112 -1.96 -13.55 -4.13
N ALA A 113 -1.35 -14.22 -3.14
CA ALA A 113 -2.06 -14.64 -1.93
C ALA A 113 -1.13 -14.82 -0.72
N VAL A 114 -1.69 -14.70 0.49
CA VAL A 114 -1.06 -15.11 1.75
C VAL A 114 -1.99 -16.11 2.43
N ARG A 115 -1.48 -17.30 2.77
CA ARG A 115 -2.27 -18.39 3.34
C ARG A 115 -1.82 -18.79 4.72
N TYR A 116 -2.79 -19.15 5.55
CA TYR A 116 -2.64 -19.62 6.92
C TYR A 116 -3.46 -20.91 7.12
N ARG A 117 -3.25 -21.58 8.25
CA ARG A 117 -4.13 -22.68 8.70
C ARG A 117 -5.04 -22.23 9.85
N ARG A 118 -6.26 -22.74 9.85
CA ARG A 118 -7.18 -22.74 10.99
C ARG A 118 -7.92 -24.07 10.95
N ASP A 119 -8.06 -24.73 12.10
CA ASP A 119 -8.78 -26.02 12.19
C ASP A 119 -8.22 -27.07 11.19
N ASP A 120 -6.89 -27.06 11.00
CA ASP A 120 -6.10 -27.78 9.97
C ASP A 120 -6.42 -27.51 8.48
N GLU A 121 -7.47 -26.75 8.18
CA GLU A 121 -7.79 -26.27 6.84
C GLU A 121 -6.88 -25.12 6.38
N LEU A 122 -6.63 -25.03 5.07
CA LEU A 122 -5.85 -23.96 4.44
C LEU A 122 -6.77 -22.83 3.96
N HIS A 123 -6.51 -21.60 4.40
CA HIS A 123 -7.33 -20.44 4.06
C HIS A 123 -6.50 -19.28 3.51
N ASP A 124 -7.09 -18.50 2.59
CA ASP A 124 -6.52 -17.25 2.11
C ASP A 124 -6.78 -16.12 3.12
N GLY A 125 -5.72 -15.64 3.77
CA GLY A 125 -5.71 -14.40 4.56
C GLY A 125 -5.65 -13.16 3.67
N PHE A 126 -5.05 -13.29 2.49
CA PHE A 126 -5.17 -12.36 1.38
C PHE A 126 -5.26 -13.18 0.07
N ALA A 127 -6.07 -12.74 -0.89
CA ALA A 127 -6.02 -13.19 -2.27
C ALA A 127 -6.38 -12.06 -3.23
N ALA A 128 -5.62 -11.94 -4.33
CA ALA A 128 -5.74 -10.88 -5.34
C ALA A 128 -7.16 -10.66 -5.88
N ALA A 129 -7.92 -11.75 -6.09
CA ALA A 129 -9.28 -11.71 -6.64
C ALA A 129 -10.34 -11.20 -5.63
N ARG A 130 -10.00 -11.03 -4.34
CA ARG A 130 -10.95 -10.60 -3.30
C ARG A 130 -10.90 -9.08 -3.10
N ALA A 131 -12.08 -8.47 -3.02
CA ALA A 131 -12.26 -7.04 -2.77
C ALA A 131 -12.98 -6.84 -1.42
N ASP A 132 -12.30 -7.19 -0.33
CA ASP A 132 -12.83 -7.13 1.03
C ASP A 132 -11.86 -6.43 2.00
N GLY A 133 -12.16 -6.46 3.30
CA GLY A 133 -11.31 -5.87 4.34
C GLY A 133 -9.88 -6.45 4.38
N THR A 134 -9.68 -7.71 3.98
CA THR A 134 -8.35 -8.33 4.04
C THR A 134 -7.44 -7.87 2.88
N ARG A 135 -8.02 -7.46 1.74
CA ARG A 135 -7.29 -6.73 0.70
C ARG A 135 -6.75 -5.39 1.22
N TRP A 136 -7.58 -4.60 1.91
CA TRP A 136 -7.14 -3.33 2.47
C TRP A 136 -6.11 -3.51 3.59
N ALA A 137 -6.26 -4.56 4.41
CA ALA A 137 -5.25 -4.97 5.37
C ALA A 137 -3.92 -5.32 4.69
N ALA A 138 -3.94 -6.09 3.59
CA ALA A 138 -2.74 -6.47 2.85
C ALA A 138 -2.01 -5.24 2.33
N LEU A 139 -2.72 -4.33 1.65
CA LEU A 139 -2.17 -3.05 1.20
C LEU A 139 -1.60 -2.22 2.36
N ALA A 140 -2.30 -2.14 3.50
CA ALA A 140 -1.81 -1.44 4.67
C ALA A 140 -0.50 -2.04 5.22
N SER A 141 -0.41 -3.37 5.31
CA SER A 141 0.80 -4.07 5.77
C SER A 141 2.00 -3.88 4.83
N LEU A 142 1.75 -3.84 3.52
CA LEU A 142 2.77 -3.61 2.49
C LEU A 142 3.23 -2.15 2.51
N HIS A 143 2.32 -1.18 2.55
CA HIS A 143 2.65 0.25 2.68
C HIS A 143 3.35 0.62 3.99
N HIS A 144 3.30 -0.24 5.01
CA HIS A 144 4.10 -0.10 6.24
C HIS A 144 5.59 -0.40 6.00
N HIS A 145 5.92 -1.29 5.05
CA HIS A 145 7.28 -1.81 4.82
C HIS A 145 7.93 -1.30 3.53
N PHE A 146 7.13 -1.07 2.48
CA PHE A 146 7.60 -0.75 1.14
C PHE A 146 7.14 0.66 0.73
N PRO A 147 8.04 1.50 0.18
CA PRO A 147 7.66 2.83 -0.31
C PRO A 147 6.73 2.73 -1.52
N THR A 148 6.97 1.74 -2.38
CA THR A 148 6.28 1.51 -3.64
C THR A 148 5.43 0.25 -3.55
N VAL A 149 4.11 0.43 -3.59
CA VAL A 149 3.11 -0.64 -3.62
C VAL A 149 2.10 -0.26 -4.70
N ALA A 150 1.83 -1.16 -5.63
CA ALA A 150 0.91 -0.91 -6.75
C ALA A 150 -0.03 -2.11 -6.94
N VAL A 151 -1.34 -1.85 -7.01
CA VAL A 151 -2.32 -2.87 -7.39
C VAL A 151 -2.31 -3.02 -8.91
N LEU A 152 -2.07 -4.23 -9.38
CA LEU A 152 -2.09 -4.59 -10.80
C LEU A 152 -3.52 -4.92 -11.26
N PRO A 153 -3.78 -4.93 -12.59
CA PRO A 153 -4.97 -5.57 -13.14
C PRO A 153 -5.13 -7.00 -12.60
N GLY A 154 -6.34 -7.38 -12.19
CA GLY A 154 -6.59 -8.65 -11.49
C GLY A 154 -6.33 -8.63 -9.97
N GLY A 155 -5.90 -7.50 -9.40
CA GLY A 155 -5.83 -7.28 -7.96
C GLY A 155 -4.58 -7.80 -7.24
N ALA A 156 -3.65 -8.43 -7.96
CA ALA A 156 -2.33 -8.78 -7.44
C ALA A 156 -1.55 -7.49 -7.08
N VAL A 157 -0.66 -7.57 -6.08
CA VAL A 157 0.02 -6.38 -5.56
C VAL A 157 1.51 -6.47 -5.83
N ARG A 158 2.04 -5.56 -6.66
CA ARG A 158 3.48 -5.40 -6.84
C ARG A 158 4.04 -4.51 -5.73
N VAL A 159 5.10 -4.99 -5.08
CA VAL A 159 5.98 -4.16 -4.22
C VAL A 159 7.37 -4.09 -4.80
N VAL A 160 8.07 -3.00 -4.51
CA VAL A 160 9.48 -2.78 -4.87
C VAL A 160 10.24 -2.39 -3.60
N ASP A 161 11.49 -2.84 -3.48
CA ASP A 161 12.34 -2.50 -2.34
C ASP A 161 12.58 -0.99 -2.18
N GLY A 162 12.92 -0.59 -0.96
CA GLY A 162 13.37 0.77 -0.64
C GLY A 162 13.04 1.19 0.79
N PRO A 163 13.34 2.46 1.15
CA PRO A 163 13.11 2.97 2.50
C PRO A 163 11.62 3.02 2.86
N ALA A 164 11.25 2.31 3.92
CA ALA A 164 9.88 2.32 4.45
C ALA A 164 9.45 3.72 4.95
N GLY A 165 8.25 4.15 4.57
CA GLY A 165 7.66 5.41 5.02
C GLY A 165 6.67 6.02 4.03
N PHE A 166 6.08 7.15 4.41
CA PHE A 166 5.30 7.97 3.49
C PHE A 166 6.24 8.68 2.49
N THR A 167 5.87 8.63 1.22
CA THR A 167 6.62 9.20 0.08
C THR A 167 5.83 10.28 -0.67
N GLY A 168 4.54 10.44 -0.40
CA GLY A 168 3.66 11.32 -1.17
C GLY A 168 3.28 10.76 -2.56
N SER A 169 3.67 9.53 -2.89
CA SER A 169 3.31 8.90 -4.16
C SER A 169 1.80 8.74 -4.31
N ALA A 170 1.30 8.87 -5.54
CA ALA A 170 -0.13 8.74 -5.86
C ALA A 170 -0.72 7.44 -5.31
N ALA A 171 -0.02 6.31 -5.47
CA ALA A 171 -0.47 5.01 -4.96
C ALA A 171 -0.65 4.97 -3.43
N GLN A 172 0.19 5.66 -2.65
CA GLN A 172 -0.01 5.78 -1.19
C GLN A 172 -1.23 6.64 -0.85
N VAL A 173 -1.46 7.73 -1.60
CA VAL A 173 -2.63 8.59 -1.42
C VAL A 173 -3.92 7.87 -1.82
N ASP A 174 -3.92 7.14 -2.93
CA ASP A 174 -5.04 6.34 -3.41
C ASP A 174 -5.38 5.22 -2.41
N PHE A 175 -4.37 4.52 -1.87
CA PHE A 175 -4.57 3.59 -0.76
C PHE A 175 -5.18 4.28 0.47
N ALA A 176 -4.67 5.45 0.87
CA ALA A 176 -5.18 6.15 2.05
C ALA A 176 -6.63 6.61 1.87
N VAL A 177 -7.00 7.11 0.69
CA VAL A 177 -8.39 7.45 0.32
C VAL A 177 -9.27 6.19 0.34
N GLY A 178 -8.81 5.11 -0.30
CA GLY A 178 -9.54 3.84 -0.35
C GLY A 178 -9.77 3.24 1.04
N ALA A 179 -8.74 3.16 1.87
CA ALA A 179 -8.86 2.71 3.26
C ALA A 179 -9.80 3.61 4.08
N CYS A 180 -9.73 4.94 3.92
CA CYS A 180 -10.66 5.85 4.61
C CYS A 180 -12.12 5.55 4.24
N ARG A 181 -12.43 5.36 2.95
CA ARG A 181 -13.80 5.06 2.49
C ARG A 181 -14.25 3.66 2.92
N GLU A 182 -13.49 2.63 2.56
CA GLU A 182 -13.92 1.23 2.61
C GLU A 182 -13.69 0.55 3.98
N LEU A 183 -12.63 0.92 4.74
CA LEU A 183 -12.39 0.37 6.09
C LEU A 183 -12.94 1.26 7.21
N TRP A 184 -12.88 2.58 7.04
CA TRP A 184 -13.22 3.56 8.08
C TRP A 184 -14.59 4.22 7.87
N GLY A 185 -15.29 3.97 6.76
CA GLY A 185 -16.62 4.51 6.46
C GLY A 185 -16.63 6.00 6.11
N GLU A 186 -15.46 6.61 5.89
CA GLU A 186 -15.28 8.04 5.66
C GLU A 186 -15.53 8.37 4.17
N ALA A 187 -16.78 8.24 3.71
CA ALA A 187 -17.16 8.37 2.30
C ALA A 187 -16.70 9.70 1.63
N GLY A 188 -16.58 10.78 2.41
CA GLY A 188 -16.10 12.09 1.94
C GLY A 188 -14.58 12.19 1.73
N ALA A 189 -13.80 11.16 2.05
CA ALA A 189 -12.37 11.14 1.81
C ALA A 189 -12.04 11.25 0.31
N GLY A 190 -10.98 11.97 -0.02
CA GLY A 190 -10.53 12.19 -1.40
C GLY A 190 -9.15 12.84 -1.42
N VAL A 191 -8.54 12.91 -2.61
CA VAL A 191 -7.12 13.28 -2.80
C VAL A 191 -6.73 14.63 -2.15
N SER A 192 -7.64 15.59 -2.04
CA SER A 192 -7.39 16.89 -1.40
C SER A 192 -7.61 16.93 0.11
N ARG A 193 -8.20 15.89 0.73
CA ARG A 193 -8.56 15.86 2.17
C ARG A 193 -8.21 14.56 2.89
N TRP A 194 -7.55 13.60 2.23
CA TRP A 194 -7.27 12.27 2.78
C TRP A 194 -6.56 12.32 4.14
N GLN A 195 -5.66 13.30 4.36
CA GLN A 195 -4.95 13.49 5.63
C GLN A 195 -5.90 13.78 6.80
N GLU A 196 -6.94 14.61 6.57
CA GLU A 196 -7.95 14.95 7.58
C GLU A 196 -8.71 13.70 8.02
N TYR A 197 -9.13 12.87 7.06
CA TYR A 197 -9.85 11.63 7.33
C TYR A 197 -8.95 10.55 7.94
N ALA A 198 -7.72 10.39 7.45
CA ALA A 198 -6.74 9.44 7.97
C ALA A 198 -6.23 9.81 9.38
N ALA A 199 -6.33 11.07 9.78
CA ALA A 199 -6.05 11.51 11.15
C ALA A 199 -7.15 11.07 12.15
N ARG A 200 -8.38 10.77 11.69
CA ARG A 200 -9.48 10.33 12.58
C ARG A 200 -9.20 8.96 13.22
N PRO A 201 -8.75 7.90 12.48
CA PRO A 201 -8.25 6.67 13.10
C PRO A 201 -7.11 6.88 14.10
N LEU A 202 -6.16 7.78 13.83
CA LEU A 202 -5.08 8.11 14.77
C LEU A 202 -5.65 8.70 16.06
N ALA A 203 -6.56 9.67 15.96
CA ALA A 203 -7.20 10.30 17.11
C ALA A 203 -8.03 9.30 17.95
N ARG A 204 -8.73 8.36 17.31
CA ARG A 204 -9.44 7.24 18.00
C ARG A 204 -8.46 6.37 18.79
N ALA A 205 -7.26 6.14 18.27
CA ALA A 205 -6.19 5.41 18.96
C ALA A 205 -5.39 6.28 19.96
N GLY A 206 -5.87 7.47 20.33
CA GLY A 206 -5.22 8.39 21.26
C GLY A 206 -3.97 9.10 20.69
N GLN A 207 -3.65 8.91 19.41
CA GLN A 207 -2.49 9.50 18.75
C GLN A 207 -2.86 10.83 18.09
N ARG A 208 -2.03 11.85 18.28
CA ARG A 208 -2.13 13.14 17.57
C ARG A 208 -0.82 13.40 16.84
N GLY A 209 -0.92 13.64 15.54
CA GLY A 209 0.23 13.91 14.68
C GLY A 209 -0.15 13.93 13.20
N ASP A 210 0.77 14.42 12.38
CA ASP A 210 0.63 14.39 10.92
C ASP A 210 0.73 12.95 10.41
N VAL A 211 -0.27 12.51 9.63
CA VAL A 211 -0.32 11.19 8.98
C VAL A 211 0.78 11.04 7.93
N ALA A 212 1.22 12.13 7.29
CA ALA A 212 2.32 12.12 6.33
C ALA A 212 3.72 12.04 7.00
N SER A 213 3.80 12.21 8.32
CA SER A 213 5.03 11.90 9.06
C SER A 213 5.31 10.40 9.08
N ARG A 214 6.59 10.01 9.21
CA ARG A 214 6.99 8.58 9.30
C ARG A 214 6.25 7.82 10.41
N ALA A 215 6.08 8.44 11.58
CA ALA A 215 5.38 7.84 12.71
C ALA A 215 3.86 7.79 12.51
N GLY A 216 3.27 8.85 11.95
CA GLY A 216 1.85 8.89 11.60
C GLY A 216 1.47 7.86 10.55
N TRP A 217 2.27 7.71 9.50
CA TRP A 217 2.07 6.72 8.45
C TRP A 217 2.18 5.28 8.96
N ALA A 218 3.23 5.01 9.76
CA ALA A 218 3.41 3.71 10.40
C ALA A 218 2.24 3.36 11.33
N THR A 219 1.67 4.37 12.01
CA THR A 219 0.48 4.20 12.85
C THR A 219 -0.76 3.94 11.97
N PHE A 220 -1.06 4.79 11.01
CA PHE A 220 -2.23 4.68 10.13
C PHE A 220 -2.32 3.34 9.40
N THR A 221 -1.19 2.87 8.85
CA THR A 221 -1.06 1.57 8.19
C THR A 221 -1.28 0.41 9.17
N ARG A 222 -0.72 0.47 10.39
CA ARG A 222 -0.94 -0.56 11.42
C ARG A 222 -2.39 -0.61 11.90
N LEU A 223 -3.03 0.54 12.12
CA LEU A 223 -4.44 0.62 12.51
C LEU A 223 -5.34 0.06 11.40
N SER A 224 -5.07 0.42 10.13
CA SER A 224 -5.84 -0.06 8.98
C SER A 224 -5.66 -1.56 8.72
N LEU A 225 -4.46 -2.10 8.94
CA LEU A 225 -4.20 -3.55 8.96
C LEU A 225 -5.08 -4.25 9.99
N ARG A 226 -5.06 -3.78 11.24
CA ARG A 226 -5.85 -4.39 12.32
C ARG A 226 -7.36 -4.28 12.09
N ARG A 227 -7.85 -3.12 11.60
CA ARG A 227 -9.26 -2.93 11.20
C ARG A 227 -9.66 -3.92 10.12
N GLY A 228 -8.86 -4.07 9.05
CA GLY A 228 -9.16 -4.97 7.94
C GLY A 228 -9.06 -6.46 8.25
N LEU A 229 -8.34 -6.84 9.31
CA LEU A 229 -8.30 -8.20 9.84
C LEU A 229 -9.27 -8.45 11.02
N GLY A 230 -9.99 -7.42 11.49
CA GLY A 230 -10.88 -7.52 12.65
C GLY A 230 -10.14 -7.74 13.98
N THR A 231 -8.88 -7.27 14.09
CA THR A 231 -8.00 -7.48 15.25
C THR A 231 -7.65 -6.21 16.02
N GLU A 232 -8.38 -5.12 15.78
CA GLU A 232 -8.26 -3.88 16.56
C GLU A 232 -8.70 -4.07 18.02
N SER A 233 -8.29 -3.14 18.90
CA SER A 233 -8.49 -3.28 20.36
C SER A 233 -8.75 -1.96 21.07
N TYR A 234 -9.31 -1.00 20.36
CA TYR A 234 -9.76 0.29 20.88
C TYR A 234 -11.20 0.50 20.40
N ALA A 235 -12.06 0.97 21.29
CA ALA A 235 -13.47 1.24 21.08
C ALA A 235 -13.72 2.75 21.14
#